data_AF-A0A2H3CZ33-F1
#
_entry.id   AF-A0A2H3CZ33-F1
#
_cell.length_a   1.000
_cell.length_b   1.000
_cell.length_c   1.000
_cell.angle_alpha   90.00
_cell.angle_beta   90.00
_cell.angle_gamma   90.00
#
_symmetry.space_group_name_H-M   'P 1'
#
loop_
_entity.id
_entity.type
_entity.pdbx_description
1 polymer ?
#
loop_
_entity_poly.entity_id
_entity_poly.type
_entity_poly.pdbx_seq_one_letter_code
_entity_poly.pdbx_strand_id
1 'polypeptide(L)'
;MCYKNFIHMIWQFTHIKFMKYMGQGNVDNGIATTPPGGLTIVCLACPQPGINLLPNWQSAPPEMWWEKDPGLHTRLAYFINPRPYFKHVCKFATQKDMSTCSGFHTLAHTESKNLLVWPLAIGDLQKSEHYCNMDYIALSTAKSVLTDDILFSYDIACQWKINFFECMQVQAPTMIHFGIPKCHCKGHKAKLVGRTDGEGIERTWSEVNIMANSTKEMGSGYCYDKLDDQFARHNWHRLIRLGG
;
A
#
# COMPACT_ATOMS: atom_id res chain seq x y z
N MET A 1 -3.62 -27.77 -44.16
CA MET A 1 -3.16 -26.49 -43.58
C MET A 1 -2.21 -26.81 -42.43
N CYS A 2 -0.95 -26.38 -42.49
CA CYS A 2 0.12 -26.86 -41.61
C CYS A 2 0.03 -26.21 -40.22
N TYR A 3 -0.20 -27.02 -39.17
CA TYR A 3 -0.38 -26.61 -37.77
C TYR A 3 0.70 -25.64 -37.26
N LYS A 4 1.96 -25.78 -37.72
CA LYS A 4 3.07 -24.88 -37.35
C LYS A 4 2.85 -23.42 -37.78
N ASN A 5 2.31 -23.20 -38.97
CA ASN A 5 2.04 -21.85 -39.47
C ASN A 5 0.91 -21.18 -38.68
N PHE A 6 -0.09 -21.97 -38.27
CA PHE A 6 -1.19 -21.50 -37.44
C PHE A 6 -0.72 -21.07 -36.04
N ILE A 7 0.15 -21.87 -35.40
CA ILE A 7 0.75 -21.51 -34.10
C ILE A 7 1.63 -20.27 -34.21
N HIS A 8 2.39 -20.12 -35.30
CA HIS A 8 3.20 -18.93 -35.54
C HIS A 8 2.35 -17.66 -35.68
N MET A 9 1.23 -17.75 -36.41
CA MET A 9 0.24 -16.66 -36.50
C MET A 9 -0.34 -16.28 -35.14
N ILE A 10 -0.71 -17.28 -34.31
CA ILE A 10 -1.24 -17.02 -32.96
C ILE A 10 -0.19 -16.30 -32.12
N TRP A 11 1.07 -16.72 -32.17
CA TRP A 11 2.14 -16.10 -31.40
C TRP A 11 2.42 -14.65 -31.80
N GLN A 12 2.44 -14.36 -33.10
CA GLN A 12 2.55 -12.99 -33.60
C GLN A 12 1.34 -12.14 -33.20
N PHE A 13 0.13 -12.70 -33.28
CA PHE A 13 -1.09 -12.01 -32.89
C PHE A 13 -1.16 -11.71 -31.39
N THR A 14 -0.77 -12.65 -30.53
CA THR A 14 -0.71 -12.43 -29.07
C THR A 14 0.34 -11.38 -28.72
N HIS A 15 1.49 -11.41 -29.38
CA HIS A 15 2.53 -10.39 -29.23
C HIS A 15 2.03 -8.99 -29.61
N ILE A 16 1.40 -8.83 -30.78
CA ILE A 16 0.84 -7.54 -31.23
C ILE A 16 -0.25 -7.05 -30.28
N LYS A 17 -1.14 -7.93 -29.81
CA LYS A 17 -2.16 -7.57 -28.80
C LYS A 17 -1.53 -7.11 -27.49
N PHE A 18 -0.50 -7.81 -27.01
CA PHE A 18 0.20 -7.44 -25.79
C PHE A 18 0.84 -6.05 -25.92
N MET A 19 1.52 -5.77 -27.04
CA MET A 19 2.09 -4.45 -27.32
C MET A 19 1.02 -3.34 -27.39
N LYS A 20 -0.15 -3.63 -27.97
CA LYS A 20 -1.29 -2.71 -28.00
C LYS A 20 -1.80 -2.41 -26.59
N TYR A 21 -1.93 -3.42 -25.74
CA TYR A 21 -2.40 -3.23 -24.35
C TYR A 21 -1.42 -2.41 -23.51
N MET A 22 -0.11 -2.57 -23.74
CA MET A 22 0.92 -1.79 -23.04
C MET A 22 1.19 -0.42 -23.68
N GLY A 23 0.44 -0.02 -24.71
CA GLY A 23 0.56 1.29 -25.32
C GLY A 23 1.83 1.52 -26.15
N GLN A 24 2.65 0.50 -26.38
CA GLN A 24 3.94 0.63 -27.09
C GLN A 24 3.79 0.97 -28.58
N GLY A 25 2.59 0.83 -29.14
CA GLY A 25 2.28 1.32 -30.48
C GLY A 25 2.26 2.84 -30.61
N ASN A 26 2.22 3.58 -29.49
CA ASN A 26 2.17 5.05 -29.45
C ASN A 26 3.52 5.69 -29.03
N VAL A 27 4.55 4.88 -28.83
CA VAL A 27 5.90 5.34 -28.44
C VAL A 27 6.74 5.47 -29.71
N ASP A 28 7.44 6.60 -29.86
CA ASP A 28 8.36 6.79 -30.99
C ASP A 28 9.43 5.68 -31.01
N ASN A 29 9.56 5.02 -32.16
CA ASN A 29 10.38 3.82 -32.38
C ASN A 29 9.94 2.55 -31.59
N GLY A 30 8.79 2.58 -30.92
CA GLY A 30 8.03 1.44 -30.39
C GLY A 30 8.85 0.42 -29.59
N ILE A 31 8.82 -0.83 -30.06
CA ILE A 31 9.51 -1.94 -29.36
C ILE A 31 11.04 -1.75 -29.30
N ALA A 32 11.63 -1.08 -30.28
CA ALA A 32 13.09 -0.92 -30.35
C ALA A 32 13.62 -0.03 -29.21
N THR A 33 12.78 0.87 -28.68
CA THR A 33 13.10 1.76 -27.56
C THR A 33 12.52 1.29 -26.24
N THR A 34 11.78 0.16 -26.21
CA THR A 34 11.22 -0.39 -24.97
C THR A 34 12.35 -1.00 -24.12
N PRO A 35 12.65 -0.45 -22.93
CA PRO A 35 13.69 -1.02 -22.06
C PRO A 35 13.24 -2.36 -21.46
N PRO A 36 14.17 -3.18 -20.96
CA PRO A 36 13.82 -4.34 -20.13
C PRO A 36 12.86 -3.93 -18.98
N GLY A 37 11.72 -4.61 -18.87
CA GLY A 37 10.66 -4.27 -17.92
C GLY A 37 9.64 -3.23 -18.41
N GLY A 38 9.85 -2.57 -19.56
CA GLY A 38 8.96 -1.55 -20.13
C GLY A 38 7.61 -2.06 -20.66
N LEU A 39 7.37 -3.38 -20.63
CA LEU A 39 6.08 -4.01 -20.94
C LEU A 39 5.30 -4.44 -19.69
N THR A 40 5.72 -3.97 -18.51
CA THR A 40 5.00 -4.20 -17.27
C THR A 40 3.97 -3.08 -17.06
N ILE A 41 2.79 -3.45 -16.55
CA ILE A 41 1.83 -2.47 -16.05
C ILE A 41 2.44 -1.91 -14.76
N VAL A 42 2.83 -0.65 -14.80
CA VAL A 42 3.23 0.07 -13.59
C VAL A 42 1.98 0.20 -12.72
N CYS A 43 2.10 -0.10 -11.43
CA CYS A 43 1.00 0.12 -10.50
C CYS A 43 0.66 1.60 -10.49
N LEU A 44 -0.51 1.95 -11.04
CA LEU A 44 -0.99 3.33 -11.14
C LEU A 44 -1.38 3.92 -9.77
N ALA A 45 -1.57 3.06 -8.76
CA ALA A 45 -1.76 3.45 -7.37
C ALA A 45 -0.45 3.89 -6.70
N CYS A 46 0.68 3.33 -7.14
CA CYS A 46 1.96 3.63 -6.52
C CYS A 46 2.40 5.04 -6.90
N PRO A 47 3.02 5.80 -5.98
CA PRO A 47 3.60 7.09 -6.32
C PRO A 47 4.72 6.95 -7.37
N GLN A 48 4.53 7.58 -8.52
CA GLN A 48 5.43 7.59 -9.67
C GLN A 48 5.82 9.03 -9.98
N PRO A 49 7.08 9.45 -9.69
CA PRO A 49 7.57 10.78 -10.02
C PRO A 49 7.37 11.11 -11.50
N GLY A 50 6.70 12.23 -11.79
CA GLY A 50 6.42 12.67 -13.16
C GLY A 50 5.22 12.00 -13.86
N ILE A 51 4.52 11.07 -13.20
CA ILE A 51 3.27 10.48 -13.71
C ILE A 51 2.08 10.92 -12.86
N ASN A 52 2.04 10.51 -11.59
CA ASN A 52 0.94 10.78 -10.65
C ASN A 52 1.42 11.50 -9.38
N LEU A 53 2.67 11.99 -9.37
CA LEU A 53 3.19 12.92 -8.36
C LEU A 53 3.34 14.32 -8.96
N LEU A 54 2.95 15.33 -8.19
CA LEU A 54 3.09 16.74 -8.58
C LEU A 54 4.58 17.11 -8.77
N PRO A 55 4.89 18.07 -9.67
CA PRO A 55 6.21 18.68 -9.73
C PRO A 55 6.61 19.21 -8.35
N ASN A 56 7.86 19.01 -7.95
CA ASN A 56 8.38 19.42 -6.64
C ASN A 56 7.64 18.81 -5.43
N TRP A 57 7.03 17.63 -5.54
CA TRP A 57 6.38 16.94 -4.40
C TRP A 57 7.27 16.80 -3.16
N GLN A 58 8.60 16.75 -3.34
CA GLN A 58 9.62 16.69 -2.28
C GLN A 58 9.67 17.97 -1.43
N SER A 59 9.35 19.11 -2.03
CA SER A 59 9.35 20.44 -1.43
C SER A 59 7.96 21.07 -1.40
N ALA A 60 6.92 20.31 -1.78
CA ALA A 60 5.55 20.76 -1.72
C ALA A 60 5.21 21.08 -0.26
N PRO A 61 4.76 22.32 0.04
CA PRO A 61 4.41 22.66 1.40
C PRO A 61 3.29 21.72 1.90
N PRO A 62 3.29 21.34 3.19
CA PRO A 62 2.32 20.41 3.76
C PRO A 62 0.85 20.80 3.51
N GLU A 63 0.60 22.08 3.23
CA GLU A 63 -0.72 22.70 3.07
C GLU A 63 -1.29 22.60 1.64
N MET A 64 -0.51 22.17 0.63
CA MET A 64 -0.82 22.58 -0.75
C MET A 64 -1.95 21.84 -1.48
N TRP A 65 -2.37 20.65 -1.04
CA TRP A 65 -3.23 19.77 -1.84
C TRP A 65 -4.55 19.38 -1.17
N TRP A 66 -4.63 19.27 0.15
CA TRP A 66 -5.87 18.95 0.88
C TRP A 66 -6.71 20.21 1.23
N GLU A 67 -6.12 21.41 1.22
CA GLU A 67 -6.88 22.66 1.42
C GLU A 67 -7.64 23.10 0.18
N LYS A 68 -7.14 22.74 -1.02
CA LYS A 68 -7.76 23.10 -2.29
C LYS A 68 -8.98 22.24 -2.61
N ASP A 69 -9.00 21.01 -2.10
CA ASP A 69 -10.09 20.06 -2.26
C ASP A 69 -10.24 19.27 -0.94
N PRO A 70 -10.90 19.83 0.09
CA PRO A 70 -11.07 19.14 1.36
C PRO A 70 -12.13 18.03 1.22
N GLY A 71 -11.84 16.85 1.75
CA GLY A 71 -12.81 15.75 1.81
C GLY A 71 -13.98 16.10 2.74
N LEU A 72 -15.18 15.65 2.38
CA LEU A 72 -16.43 15.94 3.08
C LEU A 72 -16.43 15.42 4.52
N HIS A 73 -15.71 14.33 4.79
CA HIS A 73 -15.66 13.68 6.09
C HIS A 73 -14.23 13.41 6.58
N THR A 74 -13.31 14.31 6.22
CA THR A 74 -11.91 14.26 6.68
C THR A 74 -11.85 14.08 8.20
N ARG A 75 -11.20 12.99 8.67
CA ARG A 75 -11.06 12.56 10.09
C ARG A 75 -12.26 11.87 10.74
N LEU A 76 -13.33 11.56 10.01
CA LEU A 76 -14.49 10.85 10.58
C LEU A 76 -14.44 9.33 10.40
N ALA A 77 -13.55 8.82 9.53
CA ALA A 77 -13.49 7.41 9.16
C ALA A 77 -12.06 6.83 9.31
N TYR A 78 -11.38 6.47 8.22
CA TYR A 78 -10.19 5.62 8.27
C TYR A 78 -8.87 6.38 8.20
N PHE A 79 -8.84 7.56 7.56
CA PHE A 79 -7.62 8.34 7.44
C PHE A 79 -7.22 9.05 8.74
N ILE A 80 -5.92 9.01 9.07
CA ILE A 80 -5.33 9.85 10.11
C ILE A 80 -5.46 11.34 9.76
N ASN A 81 -5.34 12.20 10.77
CA ASN A 81 -5.39 13.64 10.54
C ASN A 81 -4.22 14.07 9.61
N PRO A 82 -4.52 14.58 8.40
CA PRO A 82 -3.49 14.86 7.41
C PRO A 82 -2.56 15.99 7.85
N ARG A 83 -3.06 17.01 8.56
CA ARG A 83 -2.28 18.19 8.98
C ARG A 83 -1.03 17.83 9.83
N PRO A 84 -1.18 17.21 11.01
CA PRO A 84 -0.03 16.84 11.83
C PRO A 84 0.81 15.73 11.19
N TYR A 85 0.19 14.87 10.38
CA TYR A 85 0.88 13.82 9.67
C TYR A 85 1.85 14.37 8.63
N PHE A 86 1.38 15.17 7.67
CA PHE A 86 2.26 15.74 6.65
C PHE A 86 3.33 16.66 7.25
N LYS A 87 2.99 17.43 8.29
CA LYS A 87 4.00 18.21 9.03
C LYS A 87 5.09 17.33 9.65
N HIS A 88 4.76 16.11 10.08
CA HIS A 88 5.75 15.15 10.56
C HIS A 88 6.57 14.59 9.39
N VAL A 89 5.92 14.03 8.37
CA VAL A 89 6.61 13.34 7.27
C VAL A 89 7.47 14.30 6.44
N CYS A 90 7.06 15.56 6.25
CA CYS A 90 7.88 16.56 5.55
C CYS A 90 9.25 16.81 6.22
N LYS A 91 9.42 16.53 7.52
CA LYS A 91 10.73 16.62 8.19
C LYS A 91 11.71 15.54 7.73
N PHE A 92 11.19 14.47 7.13
CA PHE A 92 11.93 13.26 6.77
C PHE A 92 11.90 13.00 5.26
N ALA A 93 11.58 14.01 4.42
CA ALA A 93 11.46 13.87 2.97
C ALA A 93 12.74 13.33 2.28
N THR A 94 13.91 13.44 2.92
CA THR A 94 15.20 12.93 2.43
C THR A 94 15.56 11.54 2.96
N GLN A 95 14.68 10.90 3.75
CA GLN A 95 14.93 9.57 4.31
C GLN A 95 15.03 8.53 3.17
N LYS A 96 15.99 7.61 3.30
CA LYS A 96 16.20 6.55 2.32
C LYS A 96 15.12 5.47 2.48
N ASP A 97 14.64 4.96 1.34
CA ASP A 97 13.69 3.85 1.27
C ASP A 97 14.19 2.63 2.07
N MET A 98 13.27 1.92 2.70
CA MET A 98 13.58 0.75 3.53
C MET A 98 14.07 -0.41 2.66
N SER A 99 15.02 -1.20 3.17
CA SER A 99 15.48 -2.40 2.47
C SER A 99 14.38 -3.46 2.45
N THR A 100 13.95 -3.86 1.25
CA THR A 100 13.01 -4.97 1.05
C THR A 100 13.65 -6.30 1.46
N CYS A 101 12.98 -7.06 2.32
CA CYS A 101 13.25 -8.49 2.54
C CYS A 101 12.38 -9.36 1.61
N SER A 102 12.31 -9.01 0.33
CA SER A 102 11.45 -9.70 -0.63
C SER A 102 12.21 -10.86 -1.27
N GLY A 103 11.93 -12.07 -0.81
CA GLY A 103 12.48 -13.28 -1.38
C GLY A 103 11.53 -14.46 -1.29
N PHE A 104 10.28 -14.36 -1.78
CA PHE A 104 9.55 -15.52 -2.32
C PHE A 104 8.20 -15.21 -3.00
N HIS A 105 7.85 -16.04 -3.99
CA HIS A 105 6.51 -16.26 -4.56
C HIS A 105 5.92 -17.54 -3.94
N THR A 106 4.95 -17.46 -3.02
CA THR A 106 3.99 -18.56 -2.81
C THR A 106 2.75 -18.06 -2.07
N LEU A 107 1.58 -18.36 -2.64
CA LEU A 107 0.27 -18.21 -2.01
C LEU A 107 0.11 -19.26 -0.92
N ALA A 108 0.07 -18.86 0.35
CA ALA A 108 -0.45 -19.71 1.42
C ALA A 108 -1.86 -19.20 1.82
N HIS A 109 -2.85 -20.04 1.58
CA HIS A 109 -4.24 -19.83 1.98
C HIS A 109 -4.43 -20.30 3.42
N THR A 110 -4.31 -19.40 4.39
CA THR A 110 -4.81 -19.64 5.75
C THR A 110 -5.64 -18.45 6.20
N GLU A 111 -6.96 -18.54 6.04
CA GLU A 111 -7.87 -17.45 6.34
C GLU A 111 -7.96 -17.17 7.84
N SER A 112 -7.50 -15.99 8.25
CA SER A 112 -8.01 -15.34 9.46
C SER A 112 -9.32 -14.65 9.05
N LYS A 113 -10.48 -15.23 9.37
CA LYS A 113 -11.79 -14.78 8.86
C LYS A 113 -12.21 -13.34 9.27
N ASN A 114 -11.45 -12.68 10.15
CA ASN A 114 -11.89 -11.45 10.84
C ASN A 114 -10.84 -10.33 10.72
N LEU A 115 -10.64 -9.79 9.52
CA LEU A 115 -9.77 -8.64 9.30
C LEU A 115 -10.65 -7.43 8.99
N LEU A 116 -10.57 -6.42 9.86
CA LEU A 116 -11.24 -5.13 9.69
C LEU A 116 -10.19 -4.04 9.61
N VAL A 117 -10.44 -3.04 8.79
CA VAL A 117 -9.64 -1.81 8.77
C VAL A 117 -10.01 -0.99 10.00
N TRP A 118 -9.00 -0.60 10.77
CA TRP A 118 -9.20 0.17 11.99
C TRP A 118 -9.45 1.65 11.67
N PRO A 119 -10.32 2.36 12.43
CA PRO A 119 -10.50 3.80 12.25
C PRO A 119 -9.20 4.57 12.50
N LEU A 120 -8.97 5.65 11.75
CA LEU A 120 -7.77 6.50 11.87
C LEU A 120 -6.44 5.70 11.79
N ALA A 121 -6.38 4.69 10.93
CA ALA A 121 -5.20 3.84 10.74
C ALA A 121 -4.66 3.82 9.30
N ILE A 122 -5.21 4.66 8.41
CA ILE A 122 -4.74 4.82 7.03
C ILE A 122 -4.03 6.16 6.88
N GLY A 123 -2.90 6.19 6.17
CA GLY A 123 -2.19 7.43 5.84
C GLY A 123 -1.40 7.28 4.55
N ASP A 124 -1.16 8.40 3.88
CA ASP A 124 -0.49 8.41 2.58
C ASP A 124 1.02 8.24 2.68
N LEU A 125 1.56 7.47 1.75
CA LEU A 125 3.00 7.34 1.57
C LEU A 125 3.48 8.40 0.58
N GLN A 126 4.57 9.10 0.90
CA GLN A 126 5.12 10.15 0.02
C GLN A 126 5.66 9.58 -1.30
N LYS A 127 6.34 8.42 -1.22
CA LYS A 127 6.93 7.75 -2.38
C LYS A 127 6.94 6.24 -2.20
N SER A 128 7.49 5.80 -1.08
CA SER A 128 7.48 4.41 -0.64
C SER A 128 7.16 4.35 0.84
N GLU A 129 7.12 3.15 1.38
CA GLU A 129 7.10 2.96 2.83
C GLU A 129 8.42 3.52 3.39
N HIS A 130 8.33 4.55 4.21
CA HIS A 130 9.43 5.08 5.02
C HIS A 130 9.11 4.84 6.48
N TYR A 131 10.14 4.68 7.32
CA TYR A 131 9.94 4.47 8.75
C TYR A 131 9.09 5.58 9.38
N CYS A 132 9.31 6.85 9.01
CA CYS A 132 8.51 7.96 9.56
C CYS A 132 7.00 7.85 9.27
N ASN A 133 6.60 7.42 8.07
CA ASN A 133 5.19 7.20 7.73
C ASN A 133 4.60 6.07 8.59
N MET A 134 5.28 4.93 8.62
CA MET A 134 4.81 3.72 9.31
C MET A 134 4.78 3.92 10.83
N ASP A 135 5.82 4.52 11.41
CA ASP A 135 5.89 4.84 12.84
C ASP A 135 4.72 5.75 13.23
N TYR A 136 4.49 6.83 12.49
CA TYR A 136 3.42 7.77 12.81
C TYR A 136 2.03 7.11 12.74
N ILE A 137 1.75 6.34 11.68
CA ILE A 137 0.46 5.66 11.51
C ILE A 137 0.27 4.61 12.61
N ALA A 138 1.27 3.75 12.84
CA ALA A 138 1.23 2.69 13.84
C ALA A 138 1.01 3.24 15.25
N LEU A 139 1.67 4.34 15.59
CA LEU A 139 1.55 4.97 16.92
C LEU A 139 0.28 5.78 17.09
N SER A 140 -0.19 6.44 16.03
CA SER A 140 -1.51 7.10 16.04
C SER A 140 -2.61 6.07 16.28
N THR A 141 -2.49 4.92 15.63
CA THR A 141 -3.42 3.79 15.80
C THR A 141 -3.31 3.20 17.20
N ALA A 142 -2.10 2.87 17.67
CA ALA A 142 -1.89 2.27 19.00
C ALA A 142 -2.45 3.13 20.15
N LYS A 143 -2.35 4.46 20.05
CA LYS A 143 -2.95 5.40 21.02
C LYS A 143 -4.48 5.35 21.05
N SER A 144 -5.11 4.98 19.94
CA SER A 144 -6.58 4.87 19.82
C SER A 144 -7.13 3.52 20.27
N VAL A 145 -6.25 2.52 20.41
CA VAL A 145 -6.63 1.17 20.80
C VAL A 145 -6.67 1.08 22.33
N LEU A 146 -7.76 0.55 22.87
CA LEU A 146 -8.00 0.40 24.31
C LEU A 146 -7.55 -0.97 24.84
N THR A 147 -6.51 -1.57 24.26
CA THR A 147 -6.00 -2.89 24.67
C THR A 147 -4.61 -2.76 25.29
N ASP A 148 -4.31 -3.71 26.19
CA ASP A 148 -3.02 -3.79 26.88
C ASP A 148 -1.97 -4.60 26.10
N ASP A 149 -2.37 -5.22 24.99
CA ASP A 149 -1.51 -6.02 24.11
C ASP A 149 -1.82 -5.69 22.63
N ILE A 150 -0.80 -5.30 21.87
CA ILE A 150 -0.84 -5.04 20.43
C ILE A 150 0.26 -5.84 19.73
N LEU A 151 -0.10 -6.56 18.67
CA LEU A 151 0.85 -7.23 17.77
C LEU A 151 0.89 -6.52 16.42
N PHE A 152 2.04 -5.92 16.08
CA PHE A 152 2.29 -5.47 14.72
C PHE A 152 2.84 -6.62 13.87
N SER A 153 2.12 -6.96 12.80
CA SER A 153 2.62 -7.84 11.74
C SER A 153 3.12 -7.01 10.55
N TYR A 154 4.37 -7.20 10.15
CA TYR A 154 4.95 -6.47 9.01
C TYR A 154 6.09 -7.25 8.37
N ASP A 155 6.24 -7.17 7.05
CA ASP A 155 7.20 -7.96 6.26
C ASP A 155 8.63 -7.73 6.73
N ILE A 156 8.97 -6.48 7.03
CA ILE A 156 10.27 -6.09 7.57
C ILE A 156 10.23 -5.82 9.08
N ALA A 157 9.29 -6.42 9.82
CA ALA A 157 9.16 -6.22 11.27
C ALA A 157 10.47 -6.49 12.03
N CYS A 158 11.33 -7.39 11.55
CA CYS A 158 12.63 -7.64 12.17
C CYS A 158 13.60 -6.46 12.07
N GLN A 159 13.52 -5.66 11.00
CA GLN A 159 14.32 -4.45 10.82
C GLN A 159 13.64 -3.28 11.54
N TRP A 160 12.33 -3.14 11.35
CA TRP A 160 11.55 -2.04 11.87
C TRP A 160 11.57 -1.94 13.40
N LYS A 161 11.41 -3.08 14.09
CA LYS A 161 11.36 -3.11 15.57
C LYS A 161 12.63 -2.56 16.25
N ILE A 162 13.76 -2.53 15.54
CA ILE A 162 15.05 -2.12 16.11
C ILE A 162 14.99 -0.64 16.49
N ASN A 163 14.43 0.20 15.61
CA ASN A 163 14.38 1.65 15.80
C ASN A 163 13.00 2.14 16.25
N PHE A 164 11.98 1.27 16.25
CA PHE A 164 10.59 1.64 16.56
C PHE A 164 10.44 2.34 17.91
N PHE A 165 11.08 1.84 18.97
CA PHE A 165 10.97 2.43 20.30
C PHE A 165 11.70 3.78 20.44
N GLU A 166 12.80 3.97 19.70
CA GLU A 166 13.53 5.25 19.68
C GLU A 166 12.76 6.32 18.90
N CYS A 167 12.12 5.93 17.80
CA CYS A 167 11.26 6.80 17.01
C CYS A 167 9.97 7.20 17.73
N MET A 168 9.54 6.41 18.73
CA MET A 168 8.23 6.58 19.35
C MET A 168 8.05 7.95 20.00
N GLN A 169 9.10 8.54 20.57
CA GLN A 169 9.14 9.80 21.36
C GLN A 169 8.02 9.99 22.40
N VAL A 170 7.12 9.02 22.55
CA VAL A 170 5.90 9.01 23.33
C VAL A 170 5.78 7.60 23.89
N GLN A 171 5.55 7.52 25.19
CA GLN A 171 5.43 6.26 25.92
C GLN A 171 4.15 5.54 25.49
N ALA A 172 4.28 4.33 24.95
CA ALA A 172 3.13 3.49 24.67
C ALA A 172 2.51 3.01 26.00
N PRO A 173 1.19 3.15 26.21
CA PRO A 173 0.52 2.62 27.39
C PRO A 173 0.39 1.08 27.37
N THR A 174 0.84 0.44 26.29
CA THR A 174 0.44 -0.91 25.87
C THR A 174 1.68 -1.76 25.57
N MET A 175 1.62 -3.07 25.85
CA MET A 175 2.66 -4.02 25.46
C MET A 175 2.63 -4.21 23.94
N ILE A 176 3.76 -3.98 23.28
CA ILE A 176 3.88 -4.07 21.82
C ILE A 176 4.73 -5.27 21.44
N HIS A 177 4.15 -6.15 20.63
CA HIS A 177 4.78 -7.30 20.03
C HIS A 177 4.97 -7.10 18.53
N PHE A 178 5.99 -7.76 17.96
CA PHE A 178 6.27 -7.76 16.53
C PHE A 178 6.26 -9.18 16.00
N GLY A 179 5.60 -9.37 14.86
CA GLY A 179 5.55 -10.64 14.15
C GLY A 179 5.82 -10.45 12.66
N ILE A 180 6.38 -11.49 12.03
CA ILE A 180 6.53 -11.54 10.58
C ILE A 180 5.40 -12.40 10.00
N PRO A 181 4.67 -11.92 8.98
CA PRO A 181 3.65 -12.72 8.32
C PRO A 181 4.22 -14.02 7.74
N LYS A 182 3.40 -15.08 7.72
CA LYS A 182 3.85 -16.45 7.44
C LYS A 182 4.48 -16.62 6.05
N CYS A 183 4.01 -15.90 5.03
CA CYS A 183 4.55 -15.97 3.67
C CYS A 183 5.97 -15.38 3.60
N HIS A 184 6.32 -14.46 4.50
CA HIS A 184 7.64 -13.83 4.54
C HIS A 184 8.63 -14.60 5.43
N CYS A 185 8.15 -15.45 6.34
CA CYS A 185 8.97 -16.10 7.37
C CYS A 185 10.16 -16.93 6.86
N LYS A 186 10.13 -17.47 5.64
CA LYS A 186 11.29 -18.20 5.06
C LYS A 186 12.50 -17.28 4.85
N GLY A 187 12.27 -15.97 4.66
CA GLY A 187 13.32 -14.96 4.55
C GLY A 187 13.88 -14.49 5.89
N HIS A 188 13.32 -14.92 7.03
CA HIS A 188 13.64 -14.35 8.33
C HIS A 188 13.87 -15.39 9.43
N LYS A 189 14.80 -15.08 10.35
CA LYS A 189 15.00 -15.82 11.61
C LYS A 189 14.13 -15.21 12.72
N ALA A 190 12.80 -15.20 12.58
CA ALA A 190 11.90 -14.53 13.51
C ALA A 190 10.72 -15.40 13.98
N LYS A 191 10.09 -14.98 15.09
CA LYS A 191 8.86 -15.60 15.60
C LYS A 191 7.70 -15.32 14.65
N LEU A 192 6.93 -16.36 14.34
CA LEU A 192 5.73 -16.30 13.50
C LEU A 192 4.65 -15.44 14.17
N VAL A 193 3.84 -14.74 13.36
CA VAL A 193 2.53 -14.24 13.79
C VAL A 193 1.70 -15.45 14.25
N GLY A 194 1.13 -15.39 15.46
CA GLY A 194 0.62 -16.56 16.22
C GLY A 194 -0.45 -17.40 15.52
N ARG A 195 -1.71 -17.30 15.98
CA ARG A 195 -2.82 -18.10 15.39
C ARG A 195 -3.31 -17.56 14.04
N THR A 196 -2.91 -16.34 13.67
CA THR A 196 -3.21 -15.72 12.37
C THR A 196 -2.02 -15.86 11.42
N ASP A 197 -2.23 -15.68 10.12
CA ASP A 197 -1.13 -15.71 9.15
C ASP A 197 -0.38 -14.38 9.01
N GLY A 198 -0.98 -13.28 9.47
CA GLY A 198 -0.41 -11.93 9.36
C GLY A 198 -0.57 -11.29 7.99
N GLU A 199 -1.19 -11.98 7.02
CA GLU A 199 -1.27 -11.57 5.60
C GLU A 199 -2.51 -10.73 5.29
N GLY A 200 -3.16 -10.19 6.32
CA GLY A 200 -4.46 -9.54 6.17
C GLY A 200 -4.40 -8.21 5.41
N ILE A 201 -3.29 -7.49 5.57
CA ILE A 201 -3.08 -6.19 4.94
C ILE A 201 -2.88 -6.34 3.42
N GLU A 202 -2.13 -7.35 2.96
CA GLU A 202 -1.91 -7.60 1.51
C GLU A 202 -3.22 -7.94 0.79
N ARG A 203 -4.09 -8.72 1.44
CA ARG A 203 -5.40 -9.08 0.88
C ARG A 203 -6.31 -7.87 0.81
N THR A 204 -6.38 -7.09 1.88
CA THR A 204 -7.16 -5.83 1.91
C THR A 204 -6.65 -4.87 0.84
N TRP A 205 -5.33 -4.77 0.68
CA TRP A 205 -4.71 -3.99 -0.38
C TRP A 205 -5.18 -4.46 -1.76
N SER A 206 -5.19 -5.77 -2.04
CA SER A 206 -5.67 -6.29 -3.32
C SER A 206 -7.13 -5.95 -3.63
N GLU A 207 -8.00 -5.93 -2.60
CA GLU A 207 -9.42 -5.57 -2.75
C GLU A 207 -9.60 -4.06 -2.99
N VAL A 208 -8.81 -3.22 -2.33
CA VAL A 208 -8.87 -1.75 -2.45
C VAL A 208 -8.20 -1.28 -3.73
N ASN A 209 -7.16 -1.97 -4.20
CA ASN A 209 -6.40 -1.62 -5.41
C ASN A 209 -7.26 -1.66 -6.68
N ILE A 210 -8.42 -2.32 -6.67
CA ILE A 210 -9.42 -2.26 -7.75
C ILE A 210 -9.85 -0.81 -8.04
N MET A 211 -9.88 0.05 -7.01
CA MET A 211 -10.31 1.44 -7.13
C MET A 211 -9.19 2.39 -7.57
N ALA A 212 -7.94 1.94 -7.58
CA ALA A 212 -6.77 2.79 -7.86
C ALA A 212 -6.88 3.58 -9.18
N ASN A 213 -7.38 2.93 -10.23
CA ASN A 213 -7.54 3.55 -11.54
C ASN A 213 -8.60 4.66 -11.56
N SER A 214 -9.61 4.56 -10.69
CA SER A 214 -10.64 5.59 -10.58
C SER A 214 -10.21 6.73 -9.68
N THR A 215 -9.48 6.44 -8.60
CA THR A 215 -9.05 7.44 -7.62
C THR A 215 -7.89 8.31 -8.11
N LYS A 216 -7.09 7.84 -9.08
CA LYS A 216 -5.94 8.62 -9.62
C LYS A 216 -6.32 9.91 -10.33
N GLU A 217 -7.54 10.00 -10.88
CA GLU A 217 -8.03 11.20 -11.58
C GLU A 217 -8.84 12.11 -10.63
N MET A 218 -9.04 11.70 -9.38
CA MET A 218 -9.82 12.43 -8.39
C MET A 218 -8.97 13.51 -7.72
N GLY A 219 -9.62 14.60 -7.32
CA GLY A 219 -9.04 15.52 -6.36
C GLY A 219 -8.78 14.82 -5.01
N SER A 220 -7.96 15.43 -4.17
CA SER A 220 -7.45 14.83 -2.94
C SER A 220 -8.54 14.49 -1.92
N GLY A 221 -9.45 15.42 -1.68
CA GLY A 221 -10.59 15.24 -0.80
C GLY A 221 -11.55 14.19 -1.34
N TYR A 222 -11.85 14.25 -2.63
CA TYR A 222 -12.72 13.25 -3.26
C TYR A 222 -12.09 11.84 -3.25
N CYS A 223 -10.78 11.74 -3.46
CA CYS A 223 -10.03 10.49 -3.35
C CYS A 223 -10.13 9.90 -1.94
N TYR A 224 -9.92 10.72 -0.90
CA TYR A 224 -10.04 10.31 0.49
C TYR A 224 -11.44 9.80 0.81
N ASP A 225 -12.47 10.57 0.48
CA ASP A 225 -13.87 10.20 0.70
C ASP A 225 -14.22 8.89 -0.02
N LYS A 226 -13.68 8.68 -1.23
CA LYS A 226 -13.91 7.46 -2.00
C LYS A 226 -13.20 6.24 -1.41
N LEU A 227 -12.00 6.43 -0.88
CA LEU A 227 -11.26 5.39 -0.18
C LEU A 227 -11.93 5.04 1.16
N ASP A 228 -12.41 6.03 1.91
CA ASP A 228 -13.18 5.82 3.14
C ASP A 228 -14.45 5.00 2.89
N ASP A 229 -15.22 5.31 1.83
CA ASP A 229 -16.37 4.50 1.38
C ASP A 229 -15.97 3.04 1.05
N GLN A 230 -14.83 2.86 0.38
CA GLN A 230 -14.33 1.54 0.01
C GLN A 230 -13.89 0.72 1.24
N PHE A 231 -13.21 1.33 2.22
CA PHE A 231 -12.85 0.68 3.47
C PHE A 231 -14.09 0.37 4.32
N ALA A 232 -15.09 1.27 4.35
CA ALA A 232 -16.38 1.02 4.99
C ALA A 232 -17.08 -0.19 4.38
N ARG A 233 -17.10 -0.27 3.04
CA ARG A 233 -17.65 -1.40 2.31
C ARG A 233 -16.91 -2.70 2.60
N HIS A 234 -15.57 -2.67 2.68
CA HIS A 234 -14.76 -3.83 3.10
C HIS A 234 -15.17 -4.31 4.49
N ASN A 235 -15.18 -3.42 5.49
CA ASN A 235 -15.58 -3.75 6.86
C ASN A 235 -17.02 -4.29 6.93
N TRP A 236 -17.96 -3.66 6.23
CA TRP A 236 -19.35 -4.08 6.16
C TRP A 236 -19.49 -5.49 5.58
N HIS A 237 -18.84 -5.78 4.45
CA HIS A 237 -18.88 -7.10 3.84
C HIS A 237 -18.27 -8.18 4.73
N ARG A 238 -17.24 -7.86 5.51
CA ARG A 238 -16.67 -8.79 6.48
C ARG A 238 -17.66 -9.03 7.61
N LEU A 239 -18.22 -7.97 8.20
CA LEU A 239 -19.18 -8.04 9.30
C LEU A 239 -20.40 -8.93 8.98
N ILE A 240 -21.04 -8.73 7.83
CA ILE A 240 -22.23 -9.51 7.43
C ILE A 240 -21.91 -10.98 7.11
N ARG A 241 -20.63 -11.32 6.89
CA ARG A 241 -20.16 -12.68 6.62
C ARG A 241 -19.66 -13.42 7.86
N LEU A 242 -19.63 -12.76 9.03
CA LEU A 242 -19.18 -13.38 10.29
C LEU A 242 -20.18 -14.39 10.88
N GLY A 243 -21.39 -14.51 10.32
CA GLY A 243 -22.45 -15.40 10.82
C GLY A 243 -22.99 -16.41 9.81
N GLY A 244 -22.30 -16.64 8.69
CA GLY A 244 -22.70 -17.58 7.62
C GLY A 244 -21.81 -18.80 7.51
#